data_AF-A0A1I7G313-F1
#
_entry.id   AF-A0A1I7G313-F1
#
_cell.length_a   1.000
_cell.length_b   1.000
_cell.length_c   1.000
_cell.angle_alpha   90.00
_cell.angle_beta   90.00
_cell.angle_gamma   90.00
#
_symmetry.space_group_name_H-M   'P 1'
#
loop_
_entity.id
_entity.type
_entity.pdbx_description
1 polymer ?
#
loop_
_entity_poly.entity_id
_entity_poly.type
_entity_poly.pdbx_seq_one_letter_code
_entity_poly.pdbx_strand_id
1 'polypeptide(L)'
;MTIIRRLALLVIAIGAVAGSARAQERQSDTDRRLVMPYVRSATDCVASAVRNRLSASPSQPELRAAINTVIETRLCSEAISDLEARYDSVYGGGSGSEFVRGPYLSDLPRAVKARLAVNDRVATTPPASVSALPSPTSTINNNDSKKQPQSPTISSKADNEARSYINSNLGSKEMTDDDLRYYISVALSLMAGSAFVLFVLGCGSKYVVFNSIVDAGMTASIFLIPIAVVIAASLSIIAFSSHETRPVTEIVAISKSNPMLGLVLVVGFLVWLWSFFGTIVSSIYFNGPIAGSLIACMKLSAALMLVIVWIGSFYVEDDRGPRRITITKLLLIGFAIWLASKFVNGPRVMEARADSGTGRDDGMVRV
;
A
#
# COMPACT_ATOMS: atom_id res chain seq x y z
N MET A 1 35.55 8.57 -13.37
CA MET A 1 35.08 7.55 -12.39
C MET A 1 34.25 8.09 -11.21
N THR A 2 34.48 9.31 -10.71
CA THR A 2 33.76 9.86 -9.53
C THR A 2 32.30 10.27 -9.79
N ILE A 3 31.97 10.73 -11.01
CA ILE A 3 30.61 11.21 -11.36
C ILE A 3 29.61 10.04 -11.49
N ILE A 4 30.01 8.94 -12.14
CA ILE A 4 29.17 7.74 -12.32
C ILE A 4 28.87 7.07 -10.97
N ARG A 5 29.87 7.05 -10.06
CA ARG A 5 29.71 6.52 -8.69
C ARG A 5 28.73 7.36 -7.86
N ARG A 6 28.72 8.69 -8.06
CA ARG A 6 27.75 9.59 -7.43
C ARG A 6 26.34 9.42 -8.03
N LEU A 7 26.22 9.18 -9.34
CA LEU A 7 24.93 8.97 -9.98
C LEU A 7 24.28 7.63 -9.57
N ALA A 8 25.06 6.56 -9.47
CA ALA A 8 24.58 5.25 -8.98
C ALA A 8 24.12 5.32 -7.51
N LEU A 9 24.85 6.04 -6.66
CA LEU A 9 24.45 6.30 -5.27
C LEU A 9 23.18 7.17 -5.19
N LEU A 10 23.00 8.11 -6.12
CA LEU A 10 21.80 8.96 -6.19
C LEU A 10 20.55 8.13 -6.56
N VAL A 11 20.65 7.21 -7.53
CA VAL A 11 19.52 6.36 -7.94
C VAL A 11 19.13 5.38 -6.82
N ILE A 12 20.09 4.81 -6.09
CA ILE A 12 19.83 3.96 -4.92
C ILE A 12 19.20 4.78 -3.78
N ALA A 13 19.67 6.01 -3.55
CA ALA A 13 19.11 6.90 -2.54
C ALA A 13 17.65 7.32 -2.87
N ILE A 14 17.33 7.61 -4.13
CA ILE A 14 15.97 7.98 -4.55
C ILE A 14 15.01 6.77 -4.43
N GLY A 15 15.49 5.56 -4.73
CA GLY A 15 14.71 4.33 -4.53
C GLY A 15 14.42 4.01 -3.05
N ALA A 16 15.36 4.30 -2.15
CA ALA A 16 15.20 4.07 -0.71
C ALA A 16 14.25 5.08 -0.04
N VAL A 17 14.27 6.35 -0.46
CA VAL A 17 13.48 7.42 0.17
C VAL A 17 11.98 7.30 -0.14
N ALA A 18 11.60 6.69 -1.27
CA ALA A 18 10.18 6.51 -1.63
C ALA A 18 9.45 5.42 -0.81
N GLY A 19 10.18 4.51 -0.15
CA GLY A 19 9.62 3.44 0.68
C GLY A 19 9.35 3.84 2.14
N SER A 20 10.16 4.75 2.69
CA SER A 20 10.11 5.10 4.13
C SER A 20 8.94 5.98 4.53
N ALA A 21 8.42 6.82 3.62
CA ALA A 21 7.35 7.76 3.93
C ALA A 21 5.98 7.09 4.22
N ARG A 22 5.80 5.80 3.89
CA ARG A 22 4.47 5.13 3.88
C ARG A 22 4.30 3.99 4.87
N ALA A 23 5.38 3.47 5.43
CA ALA A 23 5.29 2.71 6.68
C ALA A 23 4.73 3.59 7.80
N GLN A 24 5.07 4.87 7.78
CA GLN A 24 4.63 5.87 8.76
C GLN A 24 3.12 6.18 8.70
N GLU A 25 2.50 6.11 7.51
CA GLU A 25 1.06 6.41 7.35
C GLU A 25 0.15 5.28 7.84
N ARG A 26 0.54 4.00 7.68
CA ARG A 26 -0.22 2.87 8.24
C ARG A 26 -0.01 2.68 9.73
N GLN A 27 1.20 2.98 10.22
CA GLN A 27 1.46 3.04 11.65
C GLN A 27 0.57 4.12 12.29
N SER A 28 0.50 5.30 11.67
CA SER A 28 -0.31 6.44 12.14
C SER A 28 -1.78 6.12 12.43
N ASP A 29 -2.46 5.30 11.62
CA ASP A 29 -3.88 4.99 11.84
C ASP A 29 -4.10 4.03 13.01
N THR A 30 -3.20 3.07 13.22
CA THR A 30 -3.25 2.14 14.37
C THR A 30 -2.87 2.87 15.64
N ASP A 31 -1.79 3.65 15.57
CA ASP A 31 -1.30 4.54 16.61
C ASP A 31 -2.38 5.53 17.07
N ARG A 32 -3.09 6.14 16.12
CA ARG A 32 -4.19 7.06 16.40
C ARG A 32 -5.33 6.38 17.17
N ARG A 33 -5.66 5.14 16.84
CA ARG A 33 -6.70 4.37 17.57
C ARG A 33 -6.30 4.10 19.02
N LEU A 34 -5.01 3.90 19.30
CA LEU A 34 -4.51 3.68 20.66
C LEU A 34 -4.57 4.93 21.54
N VAL A 35 -4.42 6.11 20.94
CA VAL A 35 -4.42 7.41 21.64
C VAL A 35 -5.84 8.00 21.78
N MET A 36 -6.75 7.70 20.85
CA MET A 36 -8.08 8.33 20.80
C MET A 36 -8.92 8.22 22.09
N PRO A 37 -8.91 7.11 22.86
CA PRO A 37 -9.62 7.04 24.14
C PRO A 37 -9.15 8.08 25.15
N TYR A 38 -7.85 8.38 25.17
CA TYR A 38 -7.24 9.35 26.09
C TYR A 38 -7.56 10.79 25.67
N VAL A 39 -7.58 11.07 24.36
CA VAL A 39 -8.05 12.36 23.82
C VAL A 39 -9.50 12.61 24.24
N ARG A 40 -10.36 11.60 24.14
CA ARG A 40 -11.76 11.68 24.59
C ARG A 40 -11.84 11.92 26.09
N SER A 41 -11.13 11.14 26.90
CA SER A 41 -11.11 11.28 28.36
C SER A 41 -10.70 12.69 28.80
N ALA A 42 -9.58 13.21 28.28
CA ALA A 42 -9.10 14.56 28.57
C ALA A 42 -10.12 15.63 28.15
N THR A 43 -10.70 15.50 26.95
CA THR A 43 -11.71 16.42 26.44
C THR A 43 -13.00 16.39 27.28
N ASP A 44 -13.42 15.21 27.72
CA ASP A 44 -14.63 15.02 28.53
C ASP A 44 -14.45 15.59 29.93
N CYS A 45 -13.26 15.45 30.54
CA CYS A 45 -12.89 16.15 31.78
C CYS A 45 -13.01 17.68 31.61
N VAL A 46 -12.38 18.24 30.57
CA VAL A 46 -12.41 19.68 30.32
C VAL A 46 -13.85 20.15 30.08
N ALA A 47 -14.63 19.43 29.27
CA ALA A 47 -16.02 19.77 29.01
C ALA A 47 -16.88 19.73 30.29
N SER A 48 -16.65 18.77 31.19
CA SER A 48 -17.32 18.70 32.48
C SER A 48 -16.96 19.89 33.39
N ALA A 49 -15.67 20.23 33.50
CA ALA A 49 -15.21 21.35 34.31
C ALA A 49 -15.69 22.71 33.77
N VAL A 50 -15.75 22.86 32.46
CA VAL A 50 -16.26 24.07 31.78
C VAL A 50 -17.78 24.21 31.98
N ARG A 51 -18.53 23.11 31.95
CA ARG A 51 -20.00 23.13 32.16
C ARG A 51 -20.38 23.77 33.49
N ASN A 52 -19.61 23.51 34.55
CA ASN A 52 -19.87 24.07 35.88
C ASN A 52 -19.60 25.60 35.96
N ARG A 53 -19.05 26.20 34.90
CA ARG A 53 -18.64 27.61 34.86
C ARG A 53 -19.38 28.46 33.84
N LEU A 54 -20.09 27.84 32.89
CA LEU A 54 -20.74 28.54 31.78
C LEU A 54 -22.26 28.31 31.76
N SER A 55 -22.99 29.30 31.25
CA SER A 55 -24.40 29.17 30.89
C SER A 55 -24.59 28.21 29.71
N ALA A 56 -25.82 27.75 29.47
CA ALA A 56 -26.16 26.70 28.50
C ALA A 56 -25.73 26.99 27.03
N SER A 57 -25.49 28.25 26.66
CA SER A 57 -25.04 28.62 25.31
C SER A 57 -23.98 29.72 25.36
N PRO A 58 -22.71 29.36 25.65
CA PRO A 58 -21.65 30.35 25.79
C PRO A 58 -21.18 30.84 24.42
N SER A 59 -20.84 32.12 24.34
CA SER A 59 -20.16 32.67 23.17
C SER A 59 -18.75 32.05 23.02
N GLN A 60 -18.19 32.07 21.80
CA GLN A 60 -16.85 31.54 21.55
C GLN A 60 -15.74 32.15 22.45
N PRO A 61 -15.69 33.47 22.73
CA PRO A 61 -14.68 34.03 23.62
C PRO A 61 -14.86 33.58 25.08
N GLU A 62 -16.10 33.49 25.58
CA GLU A 62 -16.38 32.98 26.94
C GLU A 62 -15.96 31.52 27.08
N LEU A 63 -16.24 30.69 26.06
CA LEU A 63 -15.82 29.30 26.04
C LEU A 63 -14.30 29.16 26.10
N ARG A 64 -13.56 29.96 25.32
CA ARG A 64 -12.09 29.98 25.36
C ARG A 64 -11.56 30.42 26.73
N ALA A 65 -12.13 31.47 27.31
CA ALA A 65 -11.73 31.95 28.63
C ALA A 65 -11.96 30.89 29.72
N ALA A 66 -13.09 30.19 29.68
CA ALA A 66 -13.40 29.10 30.61
C ALA A 66 -12.44 27.90 30.44
N ILE A 67 -12.14 27.49 29.19
CA ILE A 67 -11.17 26.44 28.91
C ILE A 67 -9.79 26.82 29.45
N ASN A 68 -9.30 28.03 29.17
CA ASN A 68 -8.01 28.51 29.68
C ASN A 68 -7.97 28.48 31.20
N THR A 69 -9.04 28.91 31.86
CA THR A 69 -9.14 28.85 33.34
C THR A 69 -9.05 27.41 33.86
N VAL A 70 -9.73 26.45 33.21
CA VAL A 70 -9.67 25.03 33.59
C VAL A 70 -8.26 24.45 33.43
N ILE A 71 -7.56 24.83 32.36
CA ILE A 71 -6.18 24.41 32.10
C ILE A 71 -5.20 25.03 33.12
N GLU A 72 -5.30 26.35 33.36
CA GLU A 72 -4.45 27.08 34.31
C GLU A 72 -4.63 26.59 35.75
N THR A 73 -5.87 26.28 36.14
CA THR A 73 -6.19 25.72 37.47
C THR A 73 -5.84 24.24 37.62
N ARG A 74 -5.35 23.59 36.55
CA ARG A 74 -4.93 22.18 36.54
C ARG A 74 -6.01 21.18 36.96
N LEU A 75 -7.29 21.54 36.81
CA LEU A 75 -8.43 20.69 37.21
C LEU A 75 -8.48 19.36 36.45
N CYS A 76 -7.97 19.32 35.22
CA CYS A 76 -7.89 18.12 34.39
C CYS A 76 -6.44 17.65 34.16
N SER A 77 -5.52 17.98 35.07
CA SER A 77 -4.10 17.67 34.91
C SER A 77 -3.80 16.17 34.83
N GLU A 78 -4.52 15.33 35.56
CA GLU A 78 -4.37 13.87 35.50
C GLU A 78 -4.75 13.32 34.12
N ALA A 79 -5.95 13.61 33.62
CA ALA A 79 -6.40 13.15 32.31
C ALA A 79 -5.53 13.68 31.15
N ILE A 80 -5.00 14.90 31.28
CA ILE A 80 -4.07 15.48 30.30
C ILE A 80 -2.71 14.80 30.40
N SER A 81 -2.19 14.52 31.60
CA SER A 81 -0.94 13.77 31.81
C SER A 81 -1.02 12.36 31.23
N ASP A 82 -2.16 11.68 31.39
CA ASP A 82 -2.38 10.34 30.79
C ASP A 82 -2.37 10.39 29.26
N LEU A 83 -2.97 11.45 28.68
CA LEU A 83 -2.92 11.69 27.25
C LEU A 83 -1.47 11.92 26.79
N GLU A 84 -0.70 12.77 27.47
CA GLU A 84 0.71 13.02 27.15
C GLU A 84 1.54 11.73 27.23
N ALA A 85 1.43 10.99 28.32
CA ALA A 85 2.15 9.73 28.53
C ALA A 85 1.81 8.69 27.47
N ARG A 86 0.52 8.57 27.11
CA ARG A 86 0.10 7.65 26.05
C ARG A 86 0.61 8.08 24.69
N TYR A 87 0.56 9.37 24.39
CA TYR A 87 1.06 9.90 23.12
C TYR A 87 2.57 9.68 23.00
N ASP A 88 3.33 9.93 24.07
CA ASP A 88 4.78 9.67 24.14
C ASP A 88 5.10 8.18 23.92
N SER A 89 4.29 7.27 24.47
CA SER A 89 4.50 5.83 24.28
C SER A 89 4.32 5.35 22.83
N VAL A 90 3.56 6.11 22.04
CA VAL A 90 3.21 5.75 20.66
C VAL A 90 4.09 6.48 19.65
N TYR A 91 4.36 7.77 19.86
CA TYR A 91 5.05 8.65 18.91
C TYR A 91 6.47 9.07 19.35
N GLY A 92 6.91 8.68 20.55
CA GLY A 92 8.23 8.95 21.10
C GLY A 92 8.22 10.01 22.20
N GLY A 93 9.19 9.94 23.12
CA GLY A 93 9.25 10.81 24.29
C GLY A 93 9.30 12.31 23.93
N GLY A 94 8.48 13.12 24.61
CA GLY A 94 8.34 14.56 24.39
C GLY A 94 7.23 14.96 23.41
N SER A 95 6.82 14.06 22.51
CA SER A 95 5.81 14.33 21.47
C SER A 95 4.41 14.61 22.03
N GLY A 96 4.07 14.03 23.18
CA GLY A 96 2.81 14.23 23.88
C GLY A 96 2.65 15.66 24.39
N SER A 97 3.70 16.22 24.99
CA SER A 97 3.68 17.61 25.46
C SER A 97 3.53 18.60 24.31
N GLU A 98 4.17 18.35 23.15
CA GLU A 98 4.01 19.15 21.95
C GLU A 98 2.60 19.01 21.35
N PHE A 99 2.07 17.79 21.32
CA PHE A 99 0.72 17.51 20.85
C PHE A 99 -0.34 18.24 21.69
N VAL A 100 -0.23 18.15 23.02
CA VAL A 100 -1.13 18.84 23.95
C VAL A 100 -1.05 20.35 23.75
N ARG A 101 0.16 20.93 23.76
CA ARG A 101 0.35 22.39 23.65
C ARG A 101 0.02 22.97 22.27
N GLY A 102 0.02 22.15 21.22
CA GLY A 102 -0.26 22.55 19.85
C GLY A 102 -1.63 22.08 19.34
N PRO A 103 -1.69 21.02 18.51
CA PRO A 103 -2.93 20.59 17.85
C PRO A 103 -4.12 20.37 18.78
N TYR A 104 -3.90 19.74 19.94
CA TYR A 104 -4.98 19.43 20.88
C TYR A 104 -5.61 20.71 21.45
N LEU A 105 -4.83 21.63 22.04
CA LEU A 105 -5.35 22.90 22.55
C LEU A 105 -6.00 23.76 21.46
N SER A 106 -5.49 23.73 20.23
CA SER A 106 -6.07 24.48 19.12
C SER A 106 -7.48 24.00 18.74
N ASP A 107 -7.74 22.68 18.85
CA ASP A 107 -9.02 22.05 18.52
C ASP A 107 -9.99 21.96 19.71
N LEU A 108 -9.46 22.07 20.94
CA LEU A 108 -10.21 21.90 22.18
C LEU A 108 -11.50 22.73 22.26
N PRO A 109 -11.55 24.02 21.84
CA PRO A 109 -12.82 24.78 21.87
C PRO A 109 -13.91 24.17 20.99
N ARG A 110 -13.57 23.63 19.82
CA ARG A 110 -14.53 22.97 18.93
C ARG A 110 -15.03 21.68 19.57
N ALA A 111 -14.12 20.86 20.09
CA ALA A 111 -14.44 19.57 20.70
C ALA A 111 -15.30 19.73 21.96
N VAL A 112 -14.95 20.66 22.85
CA VAL A 112 -15.73 20.96 24.06
C VAL A 112 -17.13 21.45 23.70
N LYS A 113 -17.27 22.37 22.74
CA LYS A 113 -18.58 22.86 22.28
C LYS A 113 -19.47 21.71 21.80
N ALA A 114 -18.92 20.77 21.03
CA ALA A 114 -19.65 19.60 20.57
C ALA A 114 -20.12 18.71 21.74
N ARG A 115 -19.30 18.54 22.77
CA ARG A 115 -19.64 17.75 23.97
C ARG A 115 -20.70 18.41 24.85
N LEU A 116 -20.67 19.73 24.98
CA LEU A 116 -21.71 20.46 25.71
C LEU A 116 -23.08 20.28 25.03
N ALA A 117 -23.14 20.41 23.69
CA ALA A 117 -24.37 20.27 22.93
C ALA A 117 -25.01 18.87 22.97
N VAL A 118 -24.20 17.81 23.13
CA VAL A 118 -24.73 16.42 23.23
C VAL A 118 -25.43 16.20 24.57
N ASN A 119 -24.86 16.69 25.67
CA ASN A 119 -25.38 16.43 27.01
C ASN A 119 -26.69 17.17 27.30
N ASP A 120 -26.90 18.34 26.70
CA ASP A 120 -28.16 19.09 26.82
C ASP A 120 -29.35 18.30 26.23
N ARG A 121 -29.10 17.46 25.21
CA ARG A 121 -30.14 16.59 24.62
C ARG A 121 -30.51 15.43 25.52
N VAL A 122 -29.54 14.88 26.26
CA VAL A 122 -29.76 13.73 27.16
C VAL A 122 -30.58 14.16 28.38
N ALA A 123 -30.37 15.37 28.91
CA ALA A 123 -31.12 15.89 30.05
C ALA A 123 -32.63 16.09 29.79
N THR A 124 -33.06 16.11 28.52
CA THR A 124 -34.48 16.32 28.15
C THR A 124 -35.23 14.98 27.92
N THR A 125 -34.54 13.84 27.98
CA THR A 125 -35.16 12.52 27.78
C THR A 125 -35.37 11.84 29.13
N PRO A 126 -36.63 11.54 29.54
CA PRO A 126 -36.90 10.83 30.79
C PRO A 126 -36.16 9.48 30.82
N PRO A 127 -35.62 9.07 31.97
CA PRO A 127 -34.85 7.83 32.08
C PRO A 127 -35.76 6.63 31.80
N ALA A 128 -35.61 6.03 30.62
CA ALA A 128 -36.18 4.73 30.33
C ALA A 128 -35.46 3.68 31.19
N SER A 129 -36.23 2.92 31.96
CA SER A 129 -35.77 1.84 32.84
C SER A 129 -34.93 0.81 32.07
N VAL A 130 -33.63 0.74 32.38
CA VAL A 130 -32.70 -0.22 31.77
C VAL A 130 -32.85 -1.57 32.50
N SER A 131 -33.53 -2.52 31.86
CA SER A 131 -33.46 -3.94 32.24
C SER A 131 -32.09 -4.52 31.90
N ALA A 132 -31.49 -5.20 32.87
CA ALA A 132 -30.18 -5.83 32.80
C ALA A 132 -30.09 -6.90 31.69
N LEU A 133 -28.96 -6.92 30.97
CA LEU A 133 -28.62 -7.93 29.97
C LEU A 133 -27.38 -8.72 30.44
N PRO A 134 -27.35 -10.06 30.31
CA PRO A 134 -26.27 -10.90 30.83
C PRO A 134 -25.05 -10.98 29.89
N SER A 135 -23.90 -11.21 30.50
CA SER A 135 -22.56 -11.30 29.90
C SER A 135 -22.35 -12.52 28.98
N PRO A 136 -21.52 -12.42 27.91
CA PRO A 136 -21.14 -13.57 27.10
C PRO A 136 -19.86 -14.24 27.62
N THR A 137 -19.96 -15.54 27.89
CA THR A 137 -18.86 -16.48 28.17
C THR A 137 -18.20 -16.92 26.85
N SER A 138 -16.89 -16.70 26.72
CA SER A 138 -16.09 -17.20 25.59
C SER A 138 -15.45 -18.55 25.91
N THR A 139 -15.88 -19.62 25.24
CA THR A 139 -15.24 -20.95 25.28
C THR A 139 -14.27 -21.07 24.11
N ILE A 140 -12.97 -21.16 24.40
CA ILE A 140 -11.91 -21.43 23.42
C ILE A 140 -11.65 -22.95 23.43
N ASN A 141 -12.02 -23.63 22.35
CA ASN A 141 -11.66 -25.03 22.11
C ASN A 141 -10.56 -25.11 21.05
N ASN A 142 -9.35 -25.46 21.50
CA ASN A 142 -8.24 -25.89 20.66
C ASN A 142 -8.26 -27.42 20.61
N ASN A 143 -8.41 -28.01 19.41
CA ASN A 143 -7.89 -29.33 19.04
C ASN A 143 -8.22 -29.61 17.57
N ASP A 144 -7.21 -29.71 16.70
CA ASP A 144 -7.24 -30.72 15.62
C ASP A 144 -5.87 -31.00 14.97
N SER A 145 -5.32 -32.16 15.34
CA SER A 145 -4.76 -33.23 14.51
C SER A 145 -4.03 -32.91 13.19
N LYS A 146 -2.70 -32.81 13.31
CA LYS A 146 -1.66 -33.64 12.67
C LYS A 146 -2.14 -34.76 11.72
N LYS A 147 -1.99 -34.58 10.40
CA LYS A 147 -1.71 -35.67 9.43
C LYS A 147 -0.78 -35.18 8.31
N GLN A 148 0.39 -35.79 8.23
CA GLN A 148 1.43 -35.58 7.23
C GLN A 148 1.26 -36.61 6.11
N PRO A 149 1.16 -36.22 4.83
CA PRO A 149 1.15 -37.17 3.72
C PRO A 149 2.56 -37.65 3.39
N GLN A 150 2.73 -38.97 3.27
CA GLN A 150 3.94 -39.61 2.76
C GLN A 150 4.10 -39.31 1.25
N SER A 151 5.29 -38.86 0.85
CA SER A 151 5.67 -38.68 -0.55
C SER A 151 5.92 -40.03 -1.24
N PRO A 152 5.50 -40.22 -2.50
CA PRO A 152 5.84 -41.38 -3.29
C PRO A 152 7.28 -41.30 -3.81
N THR A 153 8.03 -42.38 -3.62
CA THR A 153 9.34 -42.62 -4.23
C THR A 153 9.17 -42.79 -5.74
N ILE A 154 9.52 -41.77 -6.51
CA ILE A 154 9.48 -41.79 -7.99
C ILE A 154 10.79 -42.39 -8.52
N SER A 155 10.64 -43.39 -9.39
CA SER A 155 11.69 -44.17 -10.04
C SER A 155 12.43 -43.36 -11.11
N SER A 156 13.74 -43.18 -10.94
CA SER A 156 14.63 -42.31 -11.72
C SER A 156 15.10 -42.87 -13.07
N LYS A 157 14.38 -43.83 -13.66
CA LYS A 157 14.82 -44.52 -14.90
C LYS A 157 14.10 -44.05 -16.17
N ALA A 158 13.07 -43.22 -16.04
CA ALA A 158 12.31 -42.66 -17.17
C ALA A 158 12.71 -41.23 -17.59
N ASP A 159 13.54 -40.52 -16.80
CA ASP A 159 13.83 -39.09 -17.02
C ASP A 159 14.93 -38.80 -18.05
N ASN A 160 15.75 -39.79 -18.40
CA ASN A 160 16.87 -39.59 -19.33
C ASN A 160 16.45 -39.66 -20.81
N GLU A 161 15.35 -40.35 -21.12
CA GLU A 161 14.86 -40.49 -22.50
C GLU A 161 13.97 -39.30 -22.89
N ALA A 162 13.19 -38.74 -21.96
CA ALA A 162 12.41 -37.52 -22.16
C ALA A 162 13.29 -36.26 -22.36
N ARG A 163 14.48 -36.19 -21.73
CA ARG A 163 15.44 -35.10 -21.94
C ARG A 163 16.05 -35.08 -23.34
N SER A 164 16.17 -36.23 -23.99
CA SER A 164 16.76 -36.34 -25.34
C SER A 164 15.82 -35.77 -26.42
N TYR A 165 14.51 -36.01 -26.29
CA TYR A 165 13.51 -35.47 -27.24
C TYR A 165 13.23 -33.97 -27.07
N ILE A 166 13.42 -33.41 -25.87
CA ILE A 166 13.25 -31.97 -25.64
C ILE A 166 14.43 -31.18 -26.24
N ASN A 167 15.66 -31.71 -26.19
CA ASN A 167 16.84 -31.00 -26.68
C ASN A 167 17.00 -31.00 -28.21
N SER A 168 16.42 -31.94 -28.94
CA SER A 168 16.59 -32.03 -30.40
C SER A 168 15.55 -31.22 -31.20
N ASN A 169 14.39 -30.91 -30.61
CA ASN A 169 13.35 -30.08 -31.25
C ASN A 169 13.38 -28.60 -30.83
N LEU A 170 14.28 -28.21 -29.92
CA LEU A 170 14.59 -26.81 -29.64
C LEU A 170 15.61 -26.24 -30.65
N GLY A 171 15.59 -26.75 -31.88
CA GLY A 171 16.25 -26.09 -33.00
C GLY A 171 15.72 -24.66 -33.05
N SER A 172 16.62 -23.70 -32.93
CA SER A 172 16.33 -22.27 -32.84
C SER A 172 15.53 -21.83 -34.05
N LYS A 173 14.21 -21.99 -33.97
CA LYS A 173 13.29 -21.43 -34.94
C LYS A 173 13.47 -19.93 -34.79
N GLU A 174 14.20 -19.33 -35.73
CA GLU A 174 14.40 -17.89 -35.76
C GLU A 174 13.02 -17.26 -35.71
N MET A 175 12.78 -16.52 -34.63
CA MET A 175 11.52 -15.83 -34.41
C MET A 175 11.39 -14.79 -35.52
N THR A 176 10.45 -14.99 -36.43
CA THR A 176 10.26 -14.09 -37.56
C THR A 176 9.70 -12.74 -37.08
N ASP A 177 9.93 -11.65 -37.82
CA ASP A 177 9.36 -10.33 -37.50
C ASP A 177 7.83 -10.39 -37.41
N ASP A 178 7.20 -11.23 -38.24
CA ASP A 178 5.76 -11.47 -38.23
C ASP A 178 5.28 -12.13 -36.93
N ASP A 179 6.02 -13.12 -36.43
CA ASP A 179 5.75 -13.74 -35.13
C ASP A 179 5.83 -12.70 -34.01
N LEU A 180 6.87 -11.87 -34.01
CA LEU A 180 7.04 -10.81 -32.99
C LEU A 180 5.90 -9.80 -33.02
N ARG A 181 5.50 -9.32 -34.21
CA ARG A 181 4.35 -8.40 -34.37
C ARG A 181 3.06 -9.03 -33.86
N TYR A 182 2.85 -10.32 -34.14
CA TYR A 182 1.69 -11.05 -33.63
C TYR A 182 1.68 -11.10 -32.11
N TYR A 183 2.79 -11.47 -31.46
CA TYR A 183 2.87 -11.51 -30.00
C TYR A 183 2.68 -10.13 -29.36
N ILE A 184 3.27 -9.07 -29.93
CA ILE A 184 3.08 -7.71 -29.44
C ILE A 184 1.60 -7.29 -29.56
N SER A 185 0.94 -7.61 -30.67
CA SER A 185 -0.49 -7.31 -30.88
C SER A 185 -1.38 -8.05 -29.86
N VAL A 186 -1.11 -9.34 -29.63
CA VAL A 186 -1.83 -10.15 -28.62
C VAL A 186 -1.58 -9.59 -27.22
N ALA A 187 -0.34 -9.23 -26.88
CA ALA A 187 0.02 -8.66 -25.59
C ALA A 187 -0.68 -7.31 -25.34
N LEU A 188 -0.71 -6.42 -26.35
CA LEU A 188 -1.42 -5.15 -26.28
C LEU A 188 -2.93 -5.34 -26.08
N SER A 189 -3.52 -6.32 -26.78
CA SER A 189 -4.94 -6.63 -26.67
C SER A 189 -5.30 -7.15 -25.26
N LEU A 190 -4.47 -8.05 -24.71
CA LEU A 190 -4.64 -8.56 -23.34
C LEU A 190 -4.43 -7.48 -22.27
N MET A 191 -3.45 -6.59 -22.48
CA MET A 191 -3.20 -5.44 -21.62
C MET A 191 -4.40 -4.49 -21.62
N ALA A 192 -4.92 -4.14 -22.80
CA ALA A 192 -6.08 -3.26 -22.93
C ALA A 192 -7.33 -3.89 -22.30
N GLY A 193 -7.56 -5.19 -22.52
CA GLY A 193 -8.67 -5.92 -21.92
C GLY A 193 -8.60 -5.98 -20.40
N SER A 194 -7.44 -6.34 -19.84
CA SER A 194 -7.24 -6.36 -18.38
C SER A 194 -7.35 -4.98 -17.75
N ALA A 195 -6.77 -3.95 -18.36
CA ALA A 195 -6.90 -2.57 -17.92
C ALA A 195 -8.36 -2.08 -17.95
N PHE A 196 -9.11 -2.42 -18.99
CA PHE A 196 -10.52 -2.08 -19.11
C PHE A 196 -11.37 -2.77 -18.03
N VAL A 197 -11.15 -4.06 -17.77
CA VAL A 197 -11.87 -4.77 -16.71
C VAL A 197 -11.53 -4.19 -15.34
N LEU A 198 -10.25 -3.92 -15.06
CA LEU A 198 -9.85 -3.21 -13.84
C LEU A 198 -10.51 -1.83 -13.76
N PHE A 199 -10.74 -1.16 -14.89
CA PHE A 199 -11.32 0.19 -14.92
C PHE A 199 -12.80 0.14 -14.55
N VAL A 200 -13.54 -0.78 -15.17
CA VAL A 200 -14.94 -1.03 -14.81
C VAL A 200 -15.07 -1.43 -13.34
N LEU A 201 -14.21 -2.32 -12.84
CA LEU A 201 -14.18 -2.71 -11.43
C LEU A 201 -13.82 -1.55 -10.49
N GLY A 202 -12.86 -0.72 -10.90
CA GLY A 202 -12.38 0.43 -10.13
C GLY A 202 -13.35 1.60 -10.08
N CYS A 203 -14.13 1.81 -11.14
CA CYS A 203 -15.25 2.75 -11.14
C CYS A 203 -16.42 2.25 -10.29
N GLY A 204 -16.55 0.94 -10.09
CA GLY A 204 -17.53 0.36 -9.19
C GLY A 204 -17.23 0.65 -7.72
N SER A 205 -18.27 0.82 -6.89
CA SER A 205 -18.13 1.03 -5.45
C SER A 205 -17.87 -0.24 -4.65
N LYS A 206 -17.89 -1.41 -5.29
CA LYS A 206 -17.82 -2.71 -4.59
C LYS A 206 -16.41 -3.21 -4.34
N TYR A 207 -15.48 -2.95 -5.25
CA TYR A 207 -14.14 -3.54 -5.22
C TYR A 207 -13.06 -2.48 -5.06
N VAL A 208 -12.06 -2.79 -4.25
CA VAL A 208 -10.89 -1.95 -4.06
C VAL A 208 -9.82 -2.40 -5.04
N VAL A 209 -9.65 -1.68 -6.15
CA VAL A 209 -8.58 -1.97 -7.12
C VAL A 209 -7.24 -1.57 -6.54
N PHE A 210 -7.01 -0.29 -6.21
CA PHE A 210 -5.87 0.10 -5.37
C PHE A 210 -6.36 0.77 -4.09
N ASN A 211 -5.96 0.20 -2.95
CA ASN A 211 -6.33 0.76 -1.66
C ASN A 211 -5.63 2.10 -1.40
N SER A 212 -4.42 2.26 -1.92
CA SER A 212 -3.60 3.45 -1.74
C SER A 212 -2.65 3.61 -2.92
N ILE A 213 -2.05 4.77 -3.04
CA ILE A 213 -0.95 5.01 -4.00
C ILE A 213 0.24 4.07 -3.77
N VAL A 214 0.37 3.52 -2.56
CA VAL A 214 1.42 2.53 -2.21
C VAL A 214 1.16 1.20 -2.90
N ASP A 215 -0.10 0.76 -2.91
CA ASP A 215 -0.52 -0.48 -3.56
C ASP A 215 -0.34 -0.37 -5.08
N ALA A 216 -0.63 0.80 -5.64
CA ALA A 216 -0.35 1.11 -7.04
C ALA A 216 1.16 1.11 -7.33
N GLY A 217 1.96 1.75 -6.47
CA GLY A 217 3.42 1.78 -6.58
C GLY A 217 4.07 0.40 -6.49
N MET A 218 3.56 -0.47 -5.61
CA MET A 218 4.01 -1.85 -5.46
C MET A 218 3.68 -2.71 -6.69
N THR A 219 2.54 -2.45 -7.33
CA THR A 219 2.22 -3.11 -8.61
C THR A 219 3.08 -2.57 -9.74
N ALA A 220 3.35 -1.26 -9.77
CA ALA A 220 4.23 -0.63 -10.75
C ALA A 220 5.69 -1.09 -10.61
N SER A 221 6.17 -1.36 -9.39
CA SER A 221 7.54 -1.82 -9.16
C SER A 221 7.82 -3.20 -9.75
N ILE A 222 6.80 -4.03 -9.96
CA ILE A 222 6.92 -5.31 -10.71
C ILE A 222 7.47 -5.06 -12.12
N PHE A 223 7.10 -3.94 -12.74
CA PHE A 223 7.59 -3.51 -14.05
C PHE A 223 8.88 -2.66 -13.95
N LEU A 224 8.94 -1.72 -13.02
CA LEU A 224 10.04 -0.76 -12.94
C LEU A 224 11.35 -1.38 -12.44
N ILE A 225 11.30 -2.38 -11.55
CA ILE A 225 12.51 -2.96 -10.97
C ILE A 225 13.34 -3.70 -12.01
N PRO A 226 12.80 -4.60 -12.87
CA PRO A 226 13.57 -5.23 -13.93
C PRO A 226 14.30 -4.21 -14.82
N ILE A 227 13.64 -3.10 -15.16
CA ILE A 227 14.23 -2.03 -15.96
C ILE A 227 15.39 -1.37 -15.22
N ALA A 228 15.18 -0.99 -13.95
CA ALA A 228 16.21 -0.38 -13.13
C ALA A 228 17.41 -1.33 -12.94
N VAL A 229 17.17 -2.64 -12.78
CA VAL A 229 18.21 -3.67 -12.67
C VAL A 229 18.99 -3.79 -13.97
N VAL A 230 18.33 -3.81 -15.13
CA VAL A 230 19.02 -3.85 -16.44
C VAL A 230 19.87 -2.60 -16.64
N ILE A 231 19.37 -1.41 -16.30
CA ILE A 231 20.14 -0.16 -16.39
C ILE A 231 21.34 -0.20 -15.45
N ALA A 232 21.14 -0.59 -14.19
CA ALA A 232 22.20 -0.67 -13.19
C ALA A 232 23.26 -1.72 -13.55
N ALA A 233 22.84 -2.86 -14.10
CA ALA A 233 23.73 -3.90 -14.61
C ALA A 233 24.56 -3.39 -15.80
N SER A 234 23.92 -2.74 -16.79
CA SER A 234 24.59 -2.13 -17.93
C SER A 234 25.60 -1.06 -17.51
N LEU A 235 25.24 -0.18 -16.58
CA LEU A 235 26.16 0.83 -16.04
C LEU A 235 27.33 0.20 -15.27
N SER A 236 27.08 -0.89 -14.55
CA SER A 236 28.14 -1.64 -13.88
C SER A 236 29.10 -2.26 -14.90
N ILE A 237 28.58 -2.88 -15.95
CA ILE A 237 29.40 -3.44 -17.04
C ILE A 237 30.24 -2.35 -17.70
N ILE A 238 29.65 -1.19 -18.04
CA ILE A 238 30.39 -0.07 -18.64
C ILE A 238 31.49 0.46 -17.70
N ALA A 239 31.22 0.50 -16.39
CA ALA A 239 32.19 1.01 -15.42
C ALA A 239 33.39 0.07 -15.18
N PHE A 240 33.21 -1.25 -15.37
CA PHE A 240 34.22 -2.27 -15.08
C PHE A 240 34.81 -2.95 -16.32
N SER A 241 34.14 -2.89 -17.47
CA SER A 241 34.66 -3.39 -18.74
C SER A 241 35.67 -2.38 -19.29
N SER A 242 36.94 -2.56 -18.95
CA SER A 242 37.98 -1.67 -19.44
C SER A 242 38.43 -1.97 -20.87
N HIS A 243 38.16 -3.14 -21.50
CA HIS A 243 38.57 -3.31 -22.92
C HIS A 243 38.01 -4.51 -23.71
N GLU A 244 37.12 -5.37 -23.19
CA GLU A 244 36.76 -6.61 -23.91
C GLU A 244 35.25 -6.87 -23.93
N THR A 245 34.66 -6.84 -25.13
CA THR A 245 33.24 -7.13 -25.37
C THR A 245 33.00 -8.63 -25.29
N ARG A 246 32.65 -9.12 -24.10
CA ARG A 246 32.21 -10.51 -23.92
C ARG A 246 30.74 -10.68 -24.28
N PRO A 247 30.34 -11.85 -24.82
CA PRO A 247 28.94 -12.13 -25.15
C PRO A 247 28.04 -12.14 -23.89
N VAL A 248 26.80 -11.68 -24.06
CA VAL A 248 25.80 -11.54 -22.99
C VAL A 248 25.44 -12.87 -22.32
N THR A 249 25.69 -14.01 -22.97
CA THR A 249 25.43 -15.34 -22.41
C THR A 249 26.30 -15.68 -21.19
N GLU A 250 27.39 -14.93 -20.96
CA GLU A 250 28.27 -15.11 -19.81
C GLU A 250 27.91 -14.25 -18.58
N ILE A 251 26.72 -13.61 -18.51
CA ILE A 251 26.31 -12.79 -17.35
C ILE A 251 26.53 -13.49 -16.01
N VAL A 252 26.28 -14.80 -15.93
CA VAL A 252 26.49 -15.58 -14.70
C VAL A 252 27.97 -15.67 -14.32
N ALA A 253 28.86 -15.85 -15.31
CA ALA A 253 30.30 -15.87 -15.08
C ALA A 253 30.83 -14.48 -14.70
N ILE A 254 30.32 -13.42 -15.34
CA ILE A 254 30.66 -12.02 -15.04
C ILE A 254 30.17 -11.62 -13.64
N SER A 255 29.01 -12.12 -13.21
CA SER A 255 28.47 -11.89 -11.87
C SER A 255 29.35 -12.51 -10.78
N LYS A 256 29.95 -13.68 -11.04
CA LYS A 256 30.89 -14.33 -10.09
C LYS A 256 32.18 -13.52 -9.90
N SER A 257 32.66 -12.85 -10.94
CA SER A 257 33.87 -12.02 -10.86
C SER A 257 33.60 -10.60 -10.33
N ASN A 258 32.35 -10.13 -10.35
CA ASN A 258 31.96 -8.79 -9.93
C ASN A 258 30.89 -8.82 -8.84
N PRO A 259 31.25 -8.78 -7.54
CA PRO A 259 30.29 -8.90 -6.44
C PRO A 259 29.26 -7.76 -6.42
N MET A 260 29.60 -6.58 -6.97
CA MET A 260 28.66 -5.47 -7.12
C MET A 260 27.52 -5.78 -8.11
N LEU A 261 27.84 -6.40 -9.25
CA LEU A 261 26.83 -6.82 -10.22
C LEU A 261 25.94 -7.91 -9.62
N GLY A 262 26.54 -8.88 -8.94
CA GLY A 262 25.80 -9.91 -8.20
C GLY A 262 24.84 -9.31 -7.16
N LEU A 263 25.29 -8.33 -6.38
CA LEU A 263 24.46 -7.63 -5.40
C LEU A 263 23.28 -6.91 -6.07
N VAL A 264 23.51 -6.16 -7.15
CA VAL A 264 22.45 -5.45 -7.89
C VAL A 264 21.38 -6.44 -8.38
N LEU A 265 21.80 -7.58 -8.93
CA LEU A 265 20.88 -8.62 -9.40
C LEU A 265 20.08 -9.25 -8.25
N VAL A 266 20.75 -9.62 -7.15
CA VAL A 266 20.09 -10.25 -5.98
C VAL A 266 19.13 -9.29 -5.30
N VAL A 267 19.56 -8.05 -5.01
CA VAL A 267 18.70 -7.04 -4.39
C VAL A 267 17.53 -6.71 -5.32
N GLY A 268 17.80 -6.50 -6.61
CA GLY A 268 16.77 -6.28 -7.61
C GLY A 268 15.72 -7.39 -7.63
N PHE A 269 16.17 -8.64 -7.65
CA PHE A 269 15.27 -9.81 -7.61
C PHE A 269 14.45 -9.87 -6.32
N LEU A 270 15.06 -9.62 -5.15
CA LEU A 270 14.35 -9.62 -3.87
C LEU A 270 13.27 -8.53 -3.80
N VAL A 271 13.57 -7.31 -4.25
CA VAL A 271 12.58 -6.21 -4.26
C VAL A 271 11.46 -6.51 -5.28
N TRP A 272 11.79 -7.11 -6.42
CA TRP A 272 10.80 -7.55 -7.40
C TRP A 272 9.87 -8.62 -6.82
N LEU A 273 10.43 -9.63 -6.15
CA LEU A 273 9.68 -10.70 -5.50
C LEU A 273 8.78 -10.15 -4.37
N TRP A 274 9.29 -9.23 -3.57
CA TRP A 274 8.53 -8.52 -2.53
C TRP A 274 7.33 -7.76 -3.14
N SER A 275 7.56 -7.07 -4.26
CA SER A 275 6.51 -6.33 -4.97
C SER A 275 5.42 -7.27 -5.49
N PHE A 276 5.83 -8.40 -6.09
CA PHE A 276 4.93 -9.42 -6.59
C PHE A 276 4.02 -9.99 -5.49
N PHE A 277 4.60 -10.47 -4.38
CA PHE A 277 3.81 -11.02 -3.29
C PHE A 277 2.98 -9.96 -2.58
N GLY A 278 3.52 -8.76 -2.42
CA GLY A 278 2.80 -7.65 -1.79
C GLY A 278 1.53 -7.26 -2.58
N THR A 279 1.58 -7.26 -3.92
CA THR A 279 0.38 -7.04 -4.76
C THR A 279 -0.68 -8.13 -4.56
N ILE A 280 -0.26 -9.41 -4.41
CA ILE A 280 -1.19 -10.54 -4.15
C ILE A 280 -1.83 -10.39 -2.77
N VAL A 281 -1.02 -10.25 -1.72
CA VAL A 281 -1.47 -10.16 -0.32
C VAL A 281 -2.40 -8.96 -0.12
N SER A 282 -2.01 -7.80 -0.67
CA SER A 282 -2.82 -6.58 -0.61
C SER A 282 -4.19 -6.78 -1.26
N SER A 283 -4.23 -7.39 -2.46
CA SER A 283 -5.48 -7.59 -3.18
C SER A 283 -6.42 -8.57 -2.45
N ILE A 284 -5.90 -9.65 -1.86
CA ILE A 284 -6.65 -10.60 -1.03
C ILE A 284 -7.18 -9.95 0.24
N TYR A 285 -6.35 -9.16 0.93
CA TYR A 285 -6.72 -8.55 2.20
C TYR A 285 -7.92 -7.59 2.08
N PHE A 286 -7.99 -6.77 1.02
CA PHE A 286 -9.05 -5.75 0.88
C PHE A 286 -10.34 -6.25 0.19
N ASN A 287 -10.26 -7.33 -0.58
CA ASN A 287 -11.38 -7.83 -1.39
C ASN A 287 -11.83 -9.25 -1.00
N GLY A 288 -11.16 -9.89 -0.05
CA GLY A 288 -11.38 -11.30 0.29
C GLY A 288 -10.63 -12.26 -0.65
N PRO A 289 -10.58 -13.56 -0.33
CA PRO A 289 -9.73 -14.53 -1.01
C PRO A 289 -10.10 -14.73 -2.49
N ILE A 290 -11.39 -14.83 -2.82
CA ILE A 290 -11.83 -15.12 -4.19
C ILE A 290 -11.66 -13.89 -5.09
N ALA A 291 -12.33 -12.78 -4.76
CA ALA A 291 -12.26 -11.56 -5.57
C ALA A 291 -10.87 -10.93 -5.56
N GLY A 292 -10.17 -10.98 -4.42
CA GLY A 292 -8.81 -10.47 -4.31
C GLY A 292 -7.79 -11.25 -5.14
N SER A 293 -7.92 -12.58 -5.25
CA SER A 293 -7.05 -13.37 -6.14
C SER A 293 -7.27 -13.03 -7.61
N LEU A 294 -8.53 -12.82 -8.03
CA LEU A 294 -8.86 -12.42 -9.41
C LEU A 294 -8.29 -11.04 -9.74
N ILE A 295 -8.45 -10.07 -8.84
CA ILE A 295 -7.88 -8.72 -8.98
C ILE A 295 -6.34 -8.78 -9.01
N ALA A 296 -5.72 -9.60 -8.16
CA ALA A 296 -4.27 -9.80 -8.16
C ALA A 296 -3.80 -10.34 -9.52
N CYS A 297 -4.45 -11.37 -10.06
CA CYS A 297 -4.12 -11.93 -11.38
C CYS A 297 -4.21 -10.88 -12.48
N MET A 298 -5.25 -10.03 -12.47
CA MET A 298 -5.39 -8.95 -13.45
C MET A 298 -4.31 -7.87 -13.33
N LYS A 299 -3.94 -7.48 -12.11
CA LYS A 299 -2.83 -6.54 -11.87
C LYS A 299 -1.51 -7.10 -12.38
N LEU A 300 -1.24 -8.36 -12.06
CA LEU A 300 -0.02 -9.07 -12.48
C LEU A 300 0.04 -9.24 -13.99
N SER A 301 -1.08 -9.62 -14.64
CA SER A 301 -1.13 -9.74 -16.10
C SER A 301 -0.90 -8.39 -16.77
N ALA A 302 -1.50 -7.31 -16.25
CA ALA A 302 -1.27 -5.96 -16.79
C ALA A 302 0.20 -5.54 -16.65
N ALA A 303 0.82 -5.77 -15.49
CA ALA A 303 2.23 -5.45 -15.26
C ALA A 303 3.17 -6.25 -16.17
N LEU A 304 2.91 -7.56 -16.34
CA LEU A 304 3.70 -8.44 -17.20
C LEU A 304 3.57 -8.06 -18.69
N MET A 305 2.37 -7.72 -19.15
CA MET A 305 2.19 -7.24 -20.52
C MET A 305 2.91 -5.91 -20.75
N LEU A 306 2.95 -5.03 -19.76
CA LEU A 306 3.70 -3.78 -19.84
C LEU A 306 5.21 -4.04 -20.02
N VAL A 307 5.77 -5.07 -19.36
CA VAL A 307 7.16 -5.53 -19.60
C VAL A 307 7.34 -5.98 -21.05
N ILE A 308 6.45 -6.83 -21.56
CA ILE A 308 6.53 -7.35 -22.94
C ILE A 308 6.47 -6.21 -23.96
N VAL A 309 5.52 -5.28 -23.80
CA VAL A 309 5.36 -4.11 -24.67
C VAL A 309 6.60 -3.22 -24.60
N TRP A 310 7.17 -3.02 -23.41
CA TRP A 310 8.41 -2.24 -23.25
C TRP A 310 9.60 -2.90 -23.96
N ILE A 311 9.79 -4.22 -23.80
CA ILE A 311 10.84 -4.98 -24.50
C ILE A 311 10.61 -4.90 -26.02
N GLY A 312 9.39 -5.21 -26.49
CA GLY A 312 9.03 -5.14 -27.91
C GLY A 312 9.27 -3.74 -28.51
N SER A 313 9.11 -2.69 -27.71
CA SER A 313 9.36 -1.31 -28.17
C SER A 313 10.81 -0.99 -28.49
N PHE A 314 11.79 -1.80 -28.04
CA PHE A 314 13.19 -1.70 -28.46
C PHE A 314 13.48 -2.48 -29.74
N TYR A 315 12.70 -3.52 -30.04
CA TYR A 315 12.87 -4.31 -31.26
C TYR A 315 12.21 -3.65 -32.47
N VAL A 316 11.13 -2.88 -32.26
CA VAL A 316 10.40 -2.15 -33.32
C VAL A 316 11.07 -0.80 -33.65
N GLU A 317 12.36 -0.62 -33.37
CA GLU A 317 13.10 0.58 -33.75
C GLU A 317 13.33 0.56 -35.29
N ASP A 318 12.29 0.96 -36.03
CA ASP A 318 12.24 1.12 -37.48
C ASP A 318 13.16 2.28 -37.91
N ASP A 319 13.74 2.22 -39.11
CA ASP A 319 14.71 3.19 -39.68
C ASP A 319 14.21 4.67 -39.74
N ARG A 320 12.99 4.93 -39.29
CA ARG A 320 12.32 6.24 -39.29
C ARG A 320 12.74 7.14 -38.11
N GLY A 321 14.03 7.26 -37.84
CA GLY A 321 14.65 8.33 -37.06
C GLY A 321 14.30 8.42 -35.55
N PRO A 322 15.29 8.71 -34.68
CA PRO A 322 15.19 8.56 -33.21
C PRO A 322 14.18 9.50 -32.51
N ARG A 323 13.68 10.54 -33.17
CA ARG A 323 12.95 11.64 -32.49
C ARG A 323 11.45 11.39 -32.30
N ARG A 324 10.76 10.74 -33.24
CA ARG A 324 9.29 10.55 -33.16
C ARG A 324 8.88 9.45 -32.19
N ILE A 325 9.67 8.39 -32.09
CA ILE A 325 9.37 7.22 -31.23
C ILE A 325 9.44 7.60 -29.74
N THR A 326 10.37 8.47 -29.36
CA THR A 326 10.55 8.91 -27.97
C THR A 326 9.34 9.67 -27.42
N ILE A 327 8.71 10.53 -28.23
CA ILE A 327 7.55 11.33 -27.80
C ILE A 327 6.35 10.41 -27.56
N THR A 328 6.07 9.48 -28.47
CA THR A 328 4.95 8.53 -28.31
C THR A 328 5.15 7.64 -27.09
N LYS A 329 6.38 7.15 -26.85
CA LYS A 329 6.72 6.36 -25.64
C LYS A 329 6.45 7.16 -24.36
N LEU A 330 6.87 8.43 -24.30
CA LEU A 330 6.63 9.31 -23.15
C LEU A 330 5.14 9.62 -22.92
N LEU A 331 4.39 9.89 -24.00
CA LEU A 331 2.94 10.13 -23.90
C LEU A 331 2.21 8.89 -23.37
N LEU A 332 2.60 7.69 -23.82
CA LEU A 332 2.00 6.45 -23.36
C LEU A 332 2.28 6.18 -21.88
N ILE A 333 3.51 6.46 -21.42
CA ILE A 333 3.87 6.39 -20.00
C ILE A 333 3.07 7.41 -19.19
N GLY A 334 2.98 8.66 -19.66
CA GLY A 334 2.19 9.71 -19.00
C GLY A 334 0.71 9.35 -18.88
N PHE A 335 0.13 8.79 -19.95
CA PHE A 335 -1.25 8.29 -19.96
C PHE A 335 -1.44 7.11 -19.00
N ALA A 336 -0.48 6.18 -18.94
CA ALA A 336 -0.53 5.06 -18.00
C ALA A 336 -0.44 5.52 -16.54
N ILE A 337 0.41 6.51 -16.22
CA ILE A 337 0.50 7.12 -14.89
C ILE A 337 -0.81 7.84 -14.53
N TRP A 338 -1.36 8.60 -15.48
CA TRP A 338 -2.63 9.28 -15.29
C TRP A 338 -3.76 8.27 -15.03
N LEU A 339 -3.85 7.20 -15.82
CA LEU A 339 -4.79 6.11 -15.60
C LEU A 339 -4.59 5.47 -14.22
N ALA A 340 -3.36 5.10 -13.86
CA ALA A 340 -3.01 4.54 -12.54
C ALA A 340 -3.53 5.39 -11.38
N SER A 341 -3.42 6.73 -11.49
CA SER A 341 -3.93 7.66 -10.48
C SER A 341 -5.45 7.60 -10.29
N LYS A 342 -6.20 7.28 -11.35
CA LYS A 342 -7.67 7.14 -11.30
C LYS A 342 -8.14 5.83 -10.67
N PHE A 343 -7.28 4.81 -10.65
CA PHE A 343 -7.60 3.52 -10.02
C PHE A 343 -7.40 3.50 -8.49
N VAL A 344 -6.86 4.57 -7.90
CA VAL A 344 -6.74 4.71 -6.44
C VAL A 344 -8.11 5.08 -5.88
N ASN A 345 -8.91 4.06 -5.57
CA ASN A 345 -10.30 4.20 -5.11
C ASN A 345 -10.52 3.71 -3.65
N GLY A 346 -9.46 3.27 -2.96
CA GLY A 346 -9.55 2.73 -1.60
C GLY A 346 -10.38 3.57 -0.62
N PRO A 347 -10.07 4.87 -0.41
CA PRO A 347 -10.78 5.69 0.57
C PRO A 347 -12.29 5.78 0.29
N ARG A 348 -12.69 5.99 -0.97
CA ARG A 348 -14.10 6.14 -1.36
C ARG A 348 -14.90 4.85 -1.17
N VAL A 349 -14.30 3.69 -1.48
CA VAL A 349 -14.95 2.39 -1.29
C VAL A 349 -15.11 2.06 0.19
N MET A 350 -14.11 2.39 1.01
CA MET A 350 -14.18 2.16 2.45
C MET A 350 -15.22 3.05 3.12
N GLU A 351 -15.35 4.32 2.69
CA GLU A 351 -16.39 5.24 3.15
C GLU A 351 -17.79 4.74 2.76
N ALA A 352 -18.00 4.33 1.50
CA ALA A 352 -19.27 3.77 1.06
C ALA A 352 -19.67 2.48 1.82
N ARG A 353 -18.69 1.64 2.19
CA ARG A 353 -18.94 0.45 3.01
C ARG A 353 -19.35 0.81 4.44
N ALA A 354 -18.71 1.82 5.04
CA ALA A 354 -19.07 2.31 6.38
C ALA A 354 -20.52 2.80 6.41
N ASP A 355 -20.93 3.61 5.44
CA ASP A 355 -22.30 4.16 5.35
C ASP A 355 -23.35 3.06 5.16
N SER A 356 -23.04 2.03 4.35
CA SER A 356 -23.94 0.91 4.11
C SER A 356 -24.15 0.01 5.33
N GLY A 357 -23.18 -0.03 6.25
CA GLY A 357 -23.25 -0.82 7.48
C GLY A 357 -24.10 -0.15 8.56
N THR A 358 -24.07 1.19 8.65
CA THR A 358 -24.79 1.94 9.69
C THR A 358 -26.31 1.97 9.52
N GLY A 359 -26.84 1.67 8.32
CA GLY A 359 -28.27 1.75 8.03
C GLY A 359 -29.09 0.48 8.28
N ARG A 360 -28.48 -0.63 8.70
CA ARG A 360 -29.19 -1.93 8.76
C ARG A 360 -29.66 -2.37 10.15
N ASP A 361 -29.21 -1.70 11.21
CA ASP A 361 -29.54 -2.10 12.60
C ASP A 361 -30.79 -1.40 13.19
N ASP A 362 -31.34 -0.36 12.54
CA ASP A 362 -32.53 0.35 13.06
C ASP A 362 -33.89 -0.31 12.71
N GLY A 363 -33.88 -1.45 12.01
CA GLY A 363 -35.09 -2.09 11.47
C GLY A 363 -35.50 -3.41 12.13
N MET A 364 -34.70 -4.01 13.02
CA MET A 364 -35.15 -5.18 13.79
C MET A 364 -36.00 -4.72 14.98
N VAL A 365 -37.24 -4.39 14.64
CA VAL A 365 -38.37 -4.34 15.55
C VAL A 365 -38.37 -5.62 16.39
N ARG A 366 -38.20 -5.44 17.71
CA ARG A 366 -38.57 -6.45 18.70
C ARG A 366 -40.04 -6.82 18.47
N VAL A 367 -40.29 -8.05 18.04
CA VAL A 367 -41.60 -8.69 18.12
C VAL A 367 -41.60 -9.59 19.34
#